data_AF-A0A8I0DP57-F1
#
_entry.id   AF-A0A8I0DP57-F1
#
_cell.length_a   1.000
_cell.length_b   1.000
_cell.length_c   1.000
_cell.angle_alpha   90.00
_cell.angle_beta   90.00
_cell.angle_gamma   90.00
#
_symmetry.space_group_name_H-M   'P 1'
#
loop_
_entity.id
_entity.type
_entity.pdbx_description
1 polymer ?
#
loop_
_entity_poly.entity_id
_entity_poly.type
_entity_poly.pdbx_seq_one_letter_code
_entity_poly.pdbx_strand_id
1 'polypeptide(L)'
;MEIRLLKSGYKKSEQFYKDFLDDNIKNNDDYFSGEVVYIDEAPDFSIYMGVGYDKCRDKMFKEAFEIMSKYYLKTDRDIHFDELFWHSLLCVYKREYLLETYPEIKEGINKFRNIVIKKFDWENYIYKCLLGAQYINDNVEDEEQRNRYYDLIIENLDLYNYIIKYEIFRNDRFLINLLDVTDELGLSKVLKAKIKGRDDLGKDERVGRRVIYEFNKSYPIVMSPMMDKDEFKEVFLEYLSYYYEM
;
A
#
# COMPACT_ATOMS: atom_id res chain seq x y z
N MET A 1 5.66 14.77 18.73
CA MET A 1 4.62 13.92 19.34
C MET A 1 5.24 12.60 19.81
N GLU A 2 4.90 12.16 21.02
CA GLU A 2 5.37 10.89 21.58
C GLU A 2 4.36 9.76 21.33
N ILE A 3 4.80 8.65 20.74
CA ILE A 3 4.00 7.44 20.48
C ILE A 3 4.55 6.29 21.32
N ARG A 4 3.78 5.87 22.34
CA ARG A 4 4.11 4.69 23.16
C ARG A 4 3.75 3.41 22.41
N LEU A 5 4.70 2.50 22.24
CA LEU A 5 4.48 1.27 21.49
C LEU A 5 3.75 0.20 22.31
N LEU A 6 2.74 -0.41 21.70
CA LEU A 6 2.02 -1.56 22.23
C LEU A 6 2.95 -2.78 22.31
N LYS A 7 2.82 -3.56 23.38
CA LYS A 7 3.46 -4.89 23.45
C LYS A 7 2.69 -5.90 22.61
N SER A 8 3.37 -6.95 22.13
CA SER A 8 2.71 -8.02 21.36
C SER A 8 1.57 -8.70 22.13
N GLY A 9 0.59 -9.26 21.41
CA GLY A 9 -0.50 -10.09 21.98
C GLY A 9 -1.89 -9.44 22.01
N TYR A 10 -2.01 -8.13 21.82
CA TYR A 10 -3.32 -7.42 21.83
C TYR A 10 -4.30 -7.92 20.77
N LYS A 11 -3.82 -8.40 19.61
CA LYS A 11 -4.69 -8.76 18.46
C LYS A 11 -5.77 -9.80 18.79
N LYS A 12 -5.49 -10.69 19.75
CA LYS A 12 -6.41 -11.76 20.17
C LYS A 12 -7.28 -11.36 21.37
N SER A 13 -6.99 -10.23 22.02
CA SER A 13 -7.67 -9.79 23.24
C SER A 13 -9.01 -9.14 22.91
N GLU A 14 -10.11 -9.71 23.41
CA GLU A 14 -11.42 -9.04 23.38
C GLU A 14 -11.48 -7.85 24.33
N GLN A 15 -10.75 -7.92 25.45
CA GLN A 15 -10.66 -6.81 26.39
C GLN A 15 -10.02 -5.58 25.73
N PHE A 16 -8.99 -5.79 24.90
CA PHE A 16 -8.35 -4.69 24.17
C PHE A 16 -9.32 -3.97 23.22
N TYR A 17 -10.23 -4.70 22.58
CA TYR A 17 -11.28 -4.09 21.74
C TYR A 17 -12.27 -3.27 22.59
N LYS A 18 -12.69 -3.79 23.75
CA LYS A 18 -13.56 -3.02 24.67
C LYS A 18 -12.85 -1.76 25.16
N ASP A 19 -11.60 -1.88 25.58
CA ASP A 19 -10.80 -0.74 26.04
C ASP A 19 -10.55 0.26 24.91
N PHE A 20 -10.44 -0.18 23.65
CA PHE A 20 -10.41 0.71 22.49
C PHE A 20 -11.73 1.49 22.37
N LEU A 21 -12.88 0.82 22.50
CA LEU A 21 -14.18 1.51 22.43
C LEU A 21 -14.40 2.47 23.60
N ASP A 22 -13.90 2.13 24.78
CA ASP A 22 -14.11 2.90 26.01
C ASP A 22 -13.02 3.95 26.29
N ASP A 23 -12.06 4.11 25.38
CA ASP A 23 -10.90 5.03 25.50
C ASP A 23 -9.99 4.74 26.71
N ASN A 24 -9.84 3.46 27.06
CA ASN A 24 -9.07 3.02 28.23
C ASN A 24 -7.67 2.52 27.89
N ILE A 25 -7.32 2.33 26.61
CA ILE A 25 -5.99 1.80 26.22
C ILE A 25 -4.87 2.73 26.71
N LYS A 26 -5.00 4.04 26.49
CA LYS A 26 -3.98 5.03 26.83
C LYS A 26 -3.60 5.03 28.31
N ASN A 27 -4.56 4.67 29.17
CA ASN A 27 -4.44 4.71 30.63
C ASN A 27 -4.01 3.37 31.23
N ASN A 28 -3.84 2.32 30.41
CA ASN A 28 -3.46 1.00 30.87
C ASN A 28 -2.02 0.67 30.45
N ASP A 29 -1.08 0.90 31.37
CA ASP A 29 0.35 0.67 31.15
C ASP A 29 0.68 -0.78 30.80
N ASP A 30 -0.16 -1.75 31.18
CA ASP A 30 0.04 -3.15 30.83
C ASP A 30 -0.03 -3.38 29.31
N TYR A 31 -0.61 -2.49 28.51
CA TYR A 31 -0.64 -2.66 27.06
C TYR A 31 0.66 -2.26 26.35
N PHE A 32 1.59 -1.59 27.02
CA PHE A 32 2.77 -1.00 26.37
C PHE A 32 4.05 -1.81 26.64
N SER A 33 4.98 -1.78 25.69
CA SER A 33 6.29 -2.44 25.82
C SER A 33 7.30 -1.61 26.64
N GLY A 34 7.03 -0.31 26.80
CA GLY A 34 7.98 0.68 27.32
C GLY A 34 8.81 1.36 26.23
N GLU A 35 8.74 0.88 24.98
CA GLU A 35 9.36 1.54 23.83
C GLU A 35 8.53 2.73 23.37
N VAL A 36 9.23 3.73 22.84
CA VAL A 36 8.65 5.02 22.46
C VAL A 36 9.25 5.48 21.12
N VAL A 37 8.38 5.97 20.23
CA VAL A 37 8.74 6.58 18.96
C VAL A 37 8.34 8.06 18.97
N TYR A 38 9.23 8.91 18.48
CA TYR A 38 8.96 10.34 18.32
C TYR A 38 8.72 10.67 16.85
N ILE A 39 7.58 11.32 16.58
CA ILE A 39 7.22 11.83 15.25
C ILE A 39 6.87 13.31 15.36
N ASP A 40 7.08 14.09 14.32
CA ASP A 40 6.77 15.53 14.36
C ASP A 40 5.27 15.77 14.54
N GLU A 41 4.49 15.15 13.66
CA GLU A 41 3.06 15.36 13.49
C GLU A 41 2.40 14.08 12.97
N ALA A 42 1.15 13.89 13.36
CA ALA A 42 0.33 12.77 12.91
C ALA A 42 -1.01 13.32 12.44
N PRO A 43 -1.13 13.81 11.20
CA PRO A 43 -2.42 14.13 10.61
C PRO A 43 -3.25 12.87 10.34
N ASP A 44 -4.57 13.03 10.27
CA ASP A 44 -5.50 11.94 9.95
C ASP A 44 -5.48 11.63 8.46
N PHE A 45 -5.74 10.38 8.08
CA PHE A 45 -5.79 9.94 6.69
C PHE A 45 -6.63 8.67 6.60
N SER A 46 -7.10 8.36 5.39
CA SER A 46 -7.90 7.15 5.14
C SER A 46 -7.08 5.87 5.34
N ILE A 47 -7.41 5.06 6.35
CA ILE A 47 -6.68 3.81 6.67
C ILE A 47 -7.33 2.56 6.09
N TYR A 48 -8.60 2.64 5.71
CA TYR A 48 -9.36 1.52 5.15
C TYR A 48 -10.19 2.00 3.97
N MET A 49 -10.00 1.36 2.83
CA MET A 49 -10.58 1.75 1.54
C MET A 49 -11.33 0.58 0.87
N GLY A 50 -11.72 -0.42 1.68
CA GLY A 50 -12.41 -1.63 1.23
C GLY A 50 -13.92 -1.61 1.41
N VAL A 51 -14.50 -0.57 2.02
CA VAL A 51 -15.96 -0.41 2.12
C VAL A 51 -16.47 0.33 0.89
N GLY A 52 -17.37 -0.32 0.14
CA GLY A 52 -18.09 0.28 -0.97
C GLY A 52 -17.24 0.48 -2.23
N TYR A 53 -17.78 0.12 -3.39
CA TYR A 53 -17.24 0.51 -4.71
C TYR A 53 -17.47 2.02 -4.96
N ASP A 54 -17.20 2.87 -3.97
CA ASP A 54 -17.53 4.28 -4.04
C ASP A 54 -16.49 5.03 -4.87
N LYS A 55 -17.02 5.97 -5.65
CA LYS A 55 -16.28 6.91 -6.52
C LYS A 55 -15.21 7.73 -5.78
N CYS A 56 -15.13 7.62 -4.45
CA CYS A 56 -14.18 8.33 -3.60
C CYS A 56 -12.92 7.52 -3.25
N ARG A 57 -12.84 6.22 -3.58
CA ARG A 57 -11.67 5.39 -3.23
C ARG A 57 -10.36 5.96 -3.76
N ASP A 58 -10.39 6.44 -4.99
CA ASP A 58 -9.21 7.01 -5.65
C ASP A 58 -8.76 8.30 -4.94
N LYS A 59 -9.72 9.13 -4.50
CA LYS A 59 -9.46 10.32 -3.68
C LYS A 59 -8.86 9.95 -2.32
N MET A 60 -9.40 8.91 -1.65
CA MET A 60 -8.89 8.44 -0.36
C MET A 60 -7.44 7.94 -0.46
N PHE A 61 -7.11 7.21 -1.54
CA PHE A 61 -5.73 6.80 -1.79
C PHE A 61 -4.83 8.01 -2.03
N LYS A 62 -5.28 8.97 -2.85
CA LYS A 62 -4.51 10.16 -3.15
C LYS A 62 -4.18 10.97 -1.89
N GLU A 63 -5.19 11.25 -1.07
CA GLU A 63 -5.04 11.93 0.20
C GLU A 63 -4.09 11.16 1.15
N ALA A 64 -4.22 9.83 1.20
CA ALA A 64 -3.32 9.00 1.98
C ALA A 64 -1.86 9.06 1.46
N PHE A 65 -1.63 9.03 0.14
CA PHE A 65 -0.28 9.17 -0.43
C PHE A 65 0.35 10.52 -0.06
N GLU A 66 -0.39 11.62 -0.25
CA GLU A 66 0.08 12.97 0.08
C GLU A 66 0.45 13.08 1.56
N ILE A 67 -0.41 12.57 2.45
CA ILE A 67 -0.18 12.62 3.89
C ILE A 67 1.00 11.72 4.31
N MET A 68 1.07 10.50 3.80
CA MET A 68 2.19 9.59 4.09
C MET A 68 3.51 10.19 3.66
N SER A 69 3.56 10.71 2.43
CA SER A 69 4.73 11.32 1.81
C SER A 69 5.24 12.52 2.62
N LYS A 70 4.33 13.41 3.04
CA LYS A 70 4.71 14.67 3.70
C LYS A 70 4.99 14.54 5.19
N TYR A 71 4.34 13.61 5.88
CA TYR A 71 4.33 13.57 7.35
C TYR A 71 4.94 12.31 7.94
N TYR A 72 4.69 11.13 7.36
CA TYR A 72 5.07 9.85 7.97
C TYR A 72 6.39 9.29 7.43
N LEU A 73 6.75 9.56 6.17
CA LEU A 73 8.03 9.14 5.56
C LEU A 73 9.26 9.94 6.06
N LYS A 74 9.07 10.90 6.96
CA LYS A 74 10.16 11.60 7.64
C LYS A 74 10.81 10.76 8.75
N THR A 75 10.14 9.68 9.17
CA THR A 75 10.66 8.75 10.20
C THR A 75 11.56 7.70 9.56
N ASP A 76 12.43 7.08 10.37
CA ASP A 76 13.28 5.98 9.92
C ASP A 76 12.47 4.85 9.26
N ARG A 77 13.09 4.19 8.28
CA ARG A 77 12.43 3.11 7.52
C ARG A 77 11.90 1.99 8.39
N ASP A 78 12.63 1.65 9.42
CA ASP A 78 12.24 0.60 10.37
C ASP A 78 10.97 1.00 11.14
N ILE A 79 10.74 2.29 11.38
CA ILE A 79 9.57 2.81 12.09
C ILE A 79 8.34 2.80 11.19
N HIS A 80 8.42 3.42 10.00
CA HIS A 80 7.24 3.49 9.15
C HIS A 80 6.84 2.13 8.55
N PHE A 81 7.72 1.12 8.56
CA PHE A 81 7.34 -0.26 8.25
C PHE A 81 7.10 -1.17 9.47
N ASP A 82 7.04 -0.62 10.68
CA ASP A 82 6.70 -1.37 11.89
C ASP A 82 5.19 -1.45 12.13
N GLU A 83 4.69 -2.69 12.24
CA GLU A 83 3.30 -2.98 12.58
C GLU A 83 2.90 -2.42 13.95
N LEU A 84 3.79 -2.51 14.95
CA LEU A 84 3.47 -2.06 16.29
C LEU A 84 3.34 -0.54 16.35
N PHE A 85 4.21 0.19 15.66
CA PHE A 85 4.06 1.63 15.47
C PHE A 85 2.66 2.01 14.95
N TRP A 86 2.23 1.44 13.82
CA TRP A 86 0.92 1.77 13.24
C TRP A 86 -0.24 1.41 14.15
N HIS A 87 -0.26 0.22 14.74
CA HIS A 87 -1.35 -0.15 15.63
C HIS A 87 -1.37 0.70 16.90
N SER A 88 -0.22 1.12 17.41
CA SER A 88 -0.12 2.02 18.56
C SER A 88 -0.68 3.40 18.21
N LEU A 89 -0.26 3.96 17.07
CA LEU A 89 -0.78 5.23 16.56
C LEU A 89 -2.30 5.18 16.40
N LEU A 90 -2.80 4.15 15.72
CA LEU A 90 -4.21 4.00 15.40
C LEU A 90 -5.08 3.79 16.64
N CYS A 91 -4.69 2.87 17.53
CA CYS A 91 -5.50 2.52 18.70
C CYS A 91 -5.50 3.58 19.79
N VAL A 92 -4.41 4.34 19.94
CA VAL A 92 -4.23 5.26 21.09
C VAL A 92 -4.49 6.71 20.70
N TYR A 93 -4.11 7.11 19.47
CA TYR A 93 -4.10 8.53 19.08
C TYR A 93 -5.07 8.87 17.96
N LYS A 94 -5.60 7.88 17.25
CA LYS A 94 -6.54 8.06 16.14
C LYS A 94 -7.94 7.53 16.40
N ARG A 95 -8.22 7.11 17.64
CA ARG A 95 -9.48 6.47 18.04
C ARG A 95 -10.70 7.28 17.59
N GLU A 96 -10.75 8.58 17.90
CA GLU A 96 -11.89 9.44 17.58
C GLU A 96 -12.14 9.50 16.08
N TYR A 97 -11.11 9.88 15.31
CA TYR A 97 -11.14 9.89 13.84
C TYR A 97 -11.64 8.55 13.27
N LEU A 98 -11.14 7.42 13.79
CA LEU A 98 -11.51 6.09 13.33
C LEU A 98 -12.97 5.75 13.62
N LEU A 99 -13.46 6.05 14.82
CA LEU A 99 -14.84 5.78 15.21
C LEU A 99 -15.86 6.69 14.54
N GLU A 100 -15.44 7.88 14.09
CA GLU A 100 -16.24 8.80 13.28
C GLU A 100 -16.26 8.40 11.80
N THR A 101 -15.09 8.09 11.23
CA THR A 101 -14.93 7.77 9.80
C THR A 101 -15.39 6.35 9.45
N TYR A 102 -15.18 5.40 10.36
CA TYR A 102 -15.49 3.98 10.18
C TYR A 102 -16.36 3.48 11.36
N PRO A 103 -17.62 3.94 11.46
CA PRO A 103 -18.50 3.58 12.58
C PRO A 103 -18.75 2.07 12.71
N GLU A 104 -18.60 1.30 11.61
CA GLU A 104 -18.70 -0.15 11.60
C GLU A 104 -17.66 -0.85 12.49
N ILE A 105 -16.59 -0.16 12.90
CA ILE A 105 -15.67 -0.65 13.93
C ILE A 105 -16.44 -1.05 15.20
N LYS A 106 -17.52 -0.32 15.54
CA LYS A 106 -18.36 -0.57 16.72
C LYS A 106 -19.25 -1.82 16.58
N GLU A 107 -19.47 -2.30 15.36
CA GLU A 107 -20.34 -3.45 15.08
C GLU A 107 -19.72 -4.79 15.53
N GLY A 108 -18.40 -4.83 15.74
CA GLY A 108 -17.77 -6.00 16.34
C GLY A 108 -16.26 -6.09 16.15
N ILE A 109 -15.65 -6.95 16.96
CA ILE A 109 -14.19 -7.15 17.01
C ILE A 109 -13.59 -7.54 15.66
N ASN A 110 -14.33 -8.24 14.79
CA ASN A 110 -13.84 -8.60 13.47
C ASN A 110 -13.70 -7.37 12.55
N LYS A 111 -14.62 -6.40 12.66
CA LYS A 111 -14.52 -5.13 11.92
C LYS A 111 -13.34 -4.31 12.42
N PHE A 112 -13.23 -4.16 13.74
CA PHE A 112 -12.05 -3.57 14.39
C PHE A 112 -10.73 -4.21 13.94
N ARG A 113 -10.66 -5.54 13.91
CA ARG A 113 -9.46 -6.27 13.47
C ARG A 113 -9.11 -6.03 12.01
N ASN A 114 -10.11 -5.92 11.13
CA ASN A 114 -9.89 -5.74 9.70
C ASN A 114 -9.59 -4.29 9.31
N ILE A 115 -9.99 -3.32 10.13
CA ILE A 115 -9.84 -1.89 9.86
C ILE A 115 -8.65 -1.33 10.61
N VAL A 116 -8.58 -1.52 11.94
CA VAL A 116 -7.65 -0.82 12.83
C VAL A 116 -6.36 -1.60 13.06
N ILE A 117 -6.47 -2.90 13.34
CA ILE A 117 -5.32 -3.76 13.68
C ILE A 117 -5.05 -4.85 12.65
N LYS A 118 -5.36 -4.55 11.37
CA LYS A 118 -5.14 -5.47 10.25
C LYS A 118 -3.65 -5.75 10.14
N LYS A 119 -3.31 -7.02 9.94
CA LYS A 119 -1.92 -7.44 9.71
C LYS A 119 -1.23 -6.50 8.72
N PHE A 120 -0.07 -6.01 9.10
CA PHE A 120 0.67 -5.00 8.34
C PHE A 120 1.52 -5.69 7.26
N ASP A 121 0.86 -6.08 6.19
CA ASP A 121 1.46 -6.70 5.02
C ASP A 121 0.89 -6.08 3.73
N TRP A 122 1.19 -6.70 2.58
CA TRP A 122 0.76 -6.22 1.27
C TRP A 122 -0.77 -6.06 1.12
N GLU A 123 -1.60 -6.62 1.99
CA GLU A 123 -3.05 -6.37 1.98
C GLU A 123 -3.44 -5.06 2.67
N ASN A 124 -2.60 -4.55 3.57
CA ASN A 124 -2.87 -3.36 4.36
C ASN A 124 -2.75 -2.09 3.51
N TYR A 125 -3.75 -1.22 3.60
CA TYR A 125 -3.80 0.01 2.81
C TYR A 125 -2.70 1.01 3.18
N ILE A 126 -2.34 1.10 4.46
CA ILE A 126 -1.24 1.95 4.94
C ILE A 126 0.08 1.46 4.34
N TYR A 127 0.34 0.16 4.43
CA TYR A 127 1.53 -0.47 3.88
C TYR A 127 1.67 -0.19 2.36
N LYS A 128 0.59 -0.33 1.61
CA LYS A 128 0.55 -0.01 0.17
C LYS A 128 0.87 1.45 -0.12
N CYS A 129 0.30 2.38 0.65
CA CYS A 129 0.54 3.81 0.47
C CYS A 129 1.99 4.17 0.80
N LEU A 130 2.55 3.61 1.87
CA LEU A 130 3.95 3.84 2.25
C LEU A 130 4.94 3.35 1.21
N LEU A 131 4.75 2.12 0.69
CA LEU A 131 5.62 1.58 -0.36
C LEU A 131 5.62 2.47 -1.60
N GLY A 132 4.42 2.83 -2.08
CA GLY A 132 4.30 3.68 -3.27
C GLY A 132 4.87 5.07 -3.01
N ALA A 133 4.54 5.69 -1.87
CA ALA A 133 5.07 6.99 -1.51
C ALA A 133 6.60 6.98 -1.39
N GLN A 134 7.18 5.97 -0.74
CA GLN A 134 8.64 5.84 -0.57
C GLN A 134 9.32 5.71 -1.93
N TYR A 135 8.91 4.76 -2.77
CA TYR A 135 9.57 4.52 -4.05
C TYR A 135 9.48 5.71 -5.00
N ILE A 136 8.33 6.38 -5.02
CA ILE A 136 8.17 7.60 -5.82
C ILE A 136 9.05 8.73 -5.24
N ASN A 137 9.07 8.93 -3.92
CA ASN A 137 9.87 9.99 -3.31
C ASN A 137 11.38 9.80 -3.49
N ASP A 138 11.84 8.54 -3.44
CA ASP A 138 13.25 8.18 -3.60
C ASP A 138 13.76 8.39 -5.03
N ASN A 139 12.85 8.41 -6.03
CA ASN A 139 13.20 8.51 -7.45
C ASN A 139 12.78 9.83 -8.12
N VAL A 140 11.90 10.61 -7.48
CA VAL A 140 11.29 11.82 -8.05
C VAL A 140 11.41 12.93 -7.03
N GLU A 141 12.10 14.01 -7.35
CA GLU A 141 12.29 15.15 -6.44
C GLU A 141 11.10 16.12 -6.47
N ASP A 142 10.54 16.36 -7.65
CA ASP A 142 9.49 17.34 -7.89
C ASP A 142 8.11 16.87 -7.39
N GLU A 143 7.43 17.71 -6.61
CA GLU A 143 6.15 17.38 -5.98
C GLU A 143 5.01 17.20 -6.99
N GLU A 144 5.00 17.96 -8.08
CA GLU A 144 3.99 17.83 -9.13
C GLU A 144 4.15 16.50 -9.87
N GLN A 145 5.39 16.10 -10.17
CA GLN A 145 5.69 14.78 -10.75
C GLN A 145 5.34 13.65 -9.79
N ARG A 146 5.65 13.76 -8.48
CA ARG A 146 5.23 12.75 -7.48
C ARG A 146 3.73 12.54 -7.50
N ASN A 147 2.98 13.65 -7.56
CA ASN A 147 1.52 13.60 -7.64
C ASN A 147 1.04 12.87 -8.89
N ARG A 148 1.65 13.13 -10.06
CA ARG A 148 1.36 12.37 -11.29
C ARG A 148 1.60 10.88 -11.12
N TYR A 149 2.70 10.47 -10.50
CA TYR A 149 2.95 9.04 -10.23
C TYR A 149 1.93 8.42 -9.27
N TYR A 150 1.50 9.14 -8.24
CA TYR A 150 0.42 8.67 -7.37
C TYR A 150 -0.87 8.45 -8.17
N ASP A 151 -1.21 9.34 -9.11
CA ASP A 151 -2.37 9.16 -9.98
C ASP A 151 -2.23 7.95 -10.90
N LEU A 152 -1.03 7.69 -11.44
CA LEU A 152 -0.75 6.49 -12.24
C LEU A 152 -0.89 5.19 -11.43
N ILE A 153 -0.43 5.18 -10.17
CA ILE A 153 -0.63 4.05 -9.25
C ILE A 153 -2.12 3.85 -8.99
N ILE A 154 -2.86 4.93 -8.73
CA ILE A 154 -4.30 4.90 -8.43
C ILE A 154 -5.09 4.40 -9.65
N GLU A 155 -4.78 4.91 -10.83
CA GLU A 155 -5.38 4.45 -12.07
C GLU A 155 -5.12 2.94 -12.25
N ASN A 156 -3.91 2.47 -11.94
CA ASN A 156 -3.48 1.10 -12.15
C ASN A 156 -3.46 0.24 -10.87
N LEU A 157 -4.35 0.53 -9.90
CA LEU A 157 -4.34 -0.14 -8.58
C LEU A 157 -4.39 -1.66 -8.65
N ASP A 158 -5.13 -2.26 -9.59
CA ASP A 158 -5.19 -3.72 -9.71
C ASP A 158 -3.80 -4.32 -10.01
N LEU A 159 -3.08 -3.66 -10.93
CA LEU A 159 -1.73 -4.05 -11.32
C LEU A 159 -0.74 -3.78 -10.18
N TYR A 160 -0.81 -2.60 -9.56
CA TYR A 160 0.01 -2.26 -8.39
C TYR A 160 -0.17 -3.28 -7.25
N ASN A 161 -1.42 -3.58 -6.87
CA ASN A 161 -1.75 -4.59 -5.87
C ASN A 161 -1.24 -5.99 -6.22
N TYR A 162 -1.09 -6.29 -7.50
CA TYR A 162 -0.53 -7.56 -7.96
C TYR A 162 1.00 -7.56 -7.81
N ILE A 163 1.67 -6.49 -8.24
CA ILE A 163 3.14 -6.41 -8.25
C ILE A 163 3.73 -6.37 -6.85
N ILE A 164 3.11 -5.66 -5.89
CA ILE A 164 3.62 -5.57 -4.50
C ILE A 164 3.81 -6.93 -3.80
N LYS A 165 3.21 -8.00 -4.34
CA LYS A 165 3.34 -9.37 -3.83
C LYS A 165 4.62 -10.06 -4.31
N TYR A 166 5.18 -9.57 -5.42
CA TYR A 166 6.30 -10.16 -6.11
C TYR A 166 7.61 -9.54 -5.68
N GLU A 167 8.66 -10.34 -5.72
CA GLU A 167 9.99 -9.90 -5.31
C GLU A 167 10.57 -8.84 -6.24
N ILE A 168 10.16 -8.81 -7.52
CA ILE A 168 10.56 -7.75 -8.46
C ILE A 168 10.16 -6.36 -7.99
N PHE A 169 9.12 -6.26 -7.15
CA PHE A 169 8.71 -5.00 -6.53
C PHE A 169 9.74 -4.47 -5.52
N ARG A 170 10.71 -5.27 -5.06
CA ARG A 170 11.77 -4.75 -4.17
C ARG A 170 12.70 -3.76 -4.89
N ASN A 171 12.58 -3.65 -6.21
CA ASN A 171 13.25 -2.67 -7.03
C ASN A 171 12.32 -1.49 -7.30
N ASP A 172 12.67 -0.32 -6.77
CA ASP A 172 11.94 0.94 -6.95
C ASP A 172 11.94 1.41 -8.42
N ARG A 173 13.08 1.28 -9.13
CA ARG A 173 13.18 1.57 -10.57
C ARG A 173 12.24 0.73 -11.41
N PHE A 174 11.96 -0.51 -11.01
CA PHE A 174 10.99 -1.34 -11.71
C PHE A 174 9.59 -0.70 -11.70
N LEU A 175 9.16 -0.17 -10.54
CA LEU A 175 7.87 0.52 -10.44
C LEU A 175 7.86 1.79 -11.31
N ILE A 176 8.92 2.60 -11.25
CA ILE A 176 9.03 3.84 -12.04
C ILE A 176 8.96 3.53 -13.54
N ASN A 177 9.80 2.63 -14.05
CA ASN A 177 9.83 2.27 -15.47
C ASN A 177 8.50 1.69 -15.93
N LEU A 178 7.86 0.85 -15.09
CA LEU A 178 6.54 0.31 -15.39
C LEU A 178 5.49 1.41 -15.55
N LEU A 179 5.43 2.36 -14.61
CA LEU A 179 4.46 3.46 -14.65
C LEU A 179 4.73 4.37 -15.84
N ASP A 180 6.00 4.69 -16.10
CA ASP A 180 6.42 5.51 -17.23
C ASP A 180 6.03 4.88 -18.57
N VAL A 181 6.40 3.61 -18.81
CA VAL A 181 6.07 2.90 -20.06
C VAL A 181 4.56 2.73 -20.21
N THR A 182 3.84 2.48 -19.12
CA THR A 182 2.38 2.36 -19.14
C THR A 182 1.72 3.67 -19.57
N ASP A 183 2.17 4.80 -19.02
CA ASP A 183 1.63 6.12 -19.33
C ASP A 183 2.04 6.59 -20.74
N GLU A 184 3.33 6.48 -21.07
CA GLU A 184 3.90 6.89 -22.37
C GLU A 184 3.20 6.20 -23.54
N LEU A 185 2.81 4.93 -23.39
CA LEU A 185 2.14 4.14 -24.41
C LEU A 185 0.61 4.09 -24.26
N GLY A 186 0.03 4.74 -23.25
CA GLY A 186 -1.41 4.73 -23.00
C GLY A 186 -2.00 3.34 -22.68
N LEU A 187 -1.23 2.48 -22.03
CA LEU A 187 -1.55 1.05 -21.84
C LEU A 187 -2.42 0.74 -20.61
N SER A 188 -2.77 1.73 -19.78
CA SER A 188 -3.59 1.53 -18.57
C SER A 188 -4.85 0.68 -18.83
N LYS A 189 -5.55 0.92 -19.95
CA LYS A 189 -6.76 0.13 -20.33
C LYS A 189 -6.40 -1.29 -20.76
N VAL A 190 -5.33 -1.45 -21.52
CA VAL A 190 -4.86 -2.75 -22.04
C VAL A 190 -4.45 -3.64 -20.88
N LEU A 191 -3.64 -3.14 -19.94
CA LEU A 191 -3.13 -3.93 -18.81
C LEU A 191 -4.25 -4.40 -17.88
N LYS A 192 -5.37 -3.68 -17.81
CA LYS A 192 -6.55 -4.06 -17.05
C LYS A 192 -7.47 -5.05 -17.79
N ALA A 193 -7.29 -5.24 -19.09
CA ALA A 193 -8.16 -6.08 -19.91
C ALA A 193 -8.04 -7.55 -19.51
N LYS A 194 -9.18 -8.25 -19.50
CA LYS A 194 -9.21 -9.70 -19.32
C LYS A 194 -8.74 -10.39 -20.59
N ILE A 195 -7.93 -11.42 -20.43
CA ILE A 195 -7.52 -12.29 -21.54
C ILE A 195 -8.68 -13.24 -21.86
N LYS A 196 -9.06 -13.34 -23.13
CA LYS A 196 -10.15 -14.21 -23.60
C LYS A 196 -9.58 -15.32 -24.49
N GLY A 197 -10.22 -16.49 -24.49
CA GLY A 197 -9.84 -17.60 -25.38
C GLY A 197 -8.56 -18.34 -24.99
N ARG A 198 -8.08 -18.17 -23.74
CA ARG A 198 -6.87 -18.80 -23.20
C ARG A 198 -7.19 -19.54 -21.91
N ASP A 199 -7.90 -20.66 -22.03
CA ASP A 199 -8.34 -21.48 -20.90
C ASP A 199 -7.15 -22.09 -20.12
N ASP A 200 -5.98 -22.19 -20.76
CA ASP A 200 -4.72 -22.66 -20.18
C ASP A 200 -4.17 -21.73 -19.09
N LEU A 201 -4.55 -20.46 -19.09
CA LEU A 201 -4.02 -19.46 -18.16
C LEU A 201 -4.80 -19.39 -16.83
N GLY A 202 -5.99 -20.00 -16.77
CA GLY A 202 -6.85 -19.96 -15.60
C GLY A 202 -7.98 -18.92 -15.70
N LYS A 203 -8.71 -18.72 -14.61
CA LYS A 203 -9.87 -17.82 -14.56
C LYS A 203 -9.46 -16.43 -14.09
N ASP A 204 -9.99 -15.40 -14.76
CA ASP A 204 -9.80 -13.99 -14.42
C ASP A 204 -8.37 -13.44 -14.63
N GLU A 205 -7.65 -14.01 -15.59
CA GLU A 205 -6.34 -13.50 -15.99
C GLU A 205 -6.46 -12.18 -16.76
N ARG A 206 -5.59 -11.24 -16.39
CA ARG A 206 -5.50 -9.91 -17.01
C ARG A 206 -4.14 -9.75 -17.66
N VAL A 207 -4.11 -9.00 -18.76
CA VAL A 207 -2.89 -8.77 -19.56
C VAL A 207 -1.74 -8.30 -18.68
N GLY A 208 -1.95 -7.24 -17.88
CA GLY A 208 -0.89 -6.68 -17.05
C GLY A 208 -0.36 -7.65 -15.99
N ARG A 209 -1.23 -8.44 -15.36
CA ARG A 209 -0.81 -9.46 -14.38
C ARG A 209 0.09 -10.52 -15.03
N ARG A 210 -0.24 -10.93 -16.26
CA ARG A 210 0.59 -11.89 -17.01
C ARG A 210 1.93 -11.30 -17.44
N VAL A 211 1.97 -10.04 -17.86
CA VAL A 211 3.24 -9.33 -18.14
C VAL A 211 4.13 -9.32 -16.90
N ILE A 212 3.59 -8.94 -15.75
CA ILE A 212 4.32 -8.93 -14.47
C ILE A 212 4.78 -10.33 -14.06
N TYR A 213 3.96 -11.34 -14.32
CA TYR A 213 4.32 -12.74 -14.07
C TYR A 213 5.53 -13.18 -14.91
N GLU A 214 5.60 -12.77 -16.18
CA GLU A 214 6.79 -13.06 -17.00
C GLU A 214 8.03 -12.32 -16.48
N PHE A 215 7.92 -11.02 -16.15
CA PHE A 215 9.01 -10.29 -15.49
C PHE A 215 9.48 -10.98 -14.22
N ASN A 216 8.57 -11.47 -13.38
CA ASN A 216 8.94 -12.13 -12.14
C ASN A 216 9.70 -13.45 -12.34
N LYS A 217 9.51 -14.15 -13.47
CA LYS A 217 10.28 -15.35 -13.79
C LYS A 217 11.66 -15.03 -14.34
N SER A 218 11.73 -14.02 -15.20
CA SER A 218 12.90 -13.75 -16.03
C SER A 218 13.87 -12.76 -15.39
N TYR A 219 13.41 -11.94 -14.44
CA TYR A 219 14.20 -10.89 -13.83
C TYR A 219 14.81 -11.37 -12.50
N PRO A 220 16.11 -11.75 -12.45
CA PRO A 220 16.75 -12.11 -11.20
C PRO A 220 16.93 -10.84 -10.36
N ILE A 221 16.04 -10.68 -9.38
CA ILE A 221 16.02 -9.59 -8.37
C ILE A 221 17.35 -9.39 -7.66
N VAL A 222 18.22 -10.40 -7.68
CA VAL A 222 19.45 -10.45 -6.87
C VAL A 222 20.72 -10.06 -7.66
N MET A 223 20.72 -10.07 -9.01
CA MET A 223 22.00 -9.95 -9.75
C MET A 223 21.99 -9.23 -11.12
N SER A 224 20.85 -8.74 -11.64
CA SER A 224 20.90 -7.97 -12.89
C SER A 224 21.14 -6.47 -12.60
N PRO A 225 22.04 -5.78 -13.32
CA PRO A 225 22.01 -4.32 -13.34
C PRO A 225 20.58 -3.86 -13.67
N MET A 226 20.17 -2.76 -13.05
CA MET A 226 18.84 -2.19 -13.25
C MET A 226 18.67 -1.89 -14.74
N MET A 227 17.70 -2.52 -15.39
CA MET A 227 17.33 -2.15 -16.76
C MET A 227 16.97 -0.67 -16.77
N ASP A 228 17.55 0.06 -17.71
CA ASP A 228 17.09 1.41 -17.98
C ASP A 228 15.67 1.39 -18.59
N LYS A 229 15.09 2.57 -18.81
CA LYS A 229 13.72 2.65 -19.29
C LYS A 229 13.54 2.04 -20.68
N ASP A 230 14.54 2.17 -21.56
CA ASP A 230 14.44 1.73 -22.95
C ASP A 230 14.57 0.20 -23.03
N GLU A 231 15.54 -0.38 -22.31
CA GLU A 231 15.67 -1.83 -22.16
C GLU A 231 14.41 -2.44 -21.52
N PHE A 232 13.91 -1.81 -20.45
CA PHE A 232 12.67 -2.25 -19.79
C PHE A 232 11.50 -2.23 -20.77
N LYS A 233 11.38 -1.17 -21.59
CA LYS A 233 10.30 -1.01 -22.55
C LYS A 233 10.32 -2.09 -23.63
N GLU A 234 11.50 -2.46 -24.14
CA GLU A 234 11.64 -3.55 -25.11
C GLU A 234 11.12 -4.87 -24.55
N VAL A 235 11.59 -5.26 -23.35
CA VAL A 235 11.14 -6.48 -22.66
C VAL A 235 9.65 -6.42 -22.31
N PHE A 236 9.18 -5.24 -21.89
CA PHE A 236 7.76 -5.03 -21.57
C PHE A 236 6.86 -5.27 -22.79
N LEU A 237 7.23 -4.74 -23.95
CA LEU A 237 6.50 -4.93 -25.20
C LEU A 237 6.57 -6.38 -25.68
N GLU A 238 7.71 -7.04 -25.51
CA GLU A 238 7.84 -8.47 -25.79
C GLU A 238 6.84 -9.29 -24.97
N TYR A 239 6.81 -9.12 -23.65
CA TYR A 239 5.87 -9.85 -22.79
C TYR A 239 4.41 -9.44 -23.02
N LEU A 240 4.15 -8.19 -23.37
CA LEU A 240 2.82 -7.74 -23.75
C LEU A 240 2.32 -8.48 -24.99
N SER A 241 3.18 -8.68 -26.00
CA SER A 241 2.84 -9.36 -27.25
C SER A 241 2.38 -10.81 -27.06
N TYR A 242 2.77 -11.47 -25.96
CA TYR A 242 2.33 -12.84 -25.67
C TYR A 242 0.84 -12.93 -25.31
N TYR A 243 0.24 -11.80 -24.91
CA TYR A 243 -1.09 -11.73 -24.31
C TYR A 243 -2.01 -10.69 -24.96
N TYR A 244 -1.46 -9.81 -25.81
CA TYR A 244 -2.20 -8.76 -26.48
C TYR A 244 -1.61 -8.49 -27.87
N GLU A 245 -2.48 -8.53 -28.90
CA GLU A 245 -2.12 -8.09 -30.24
C GLU A 245 -2.18 -6.56 -30.28
N MET A 246 -1.03 -5.93 -30.55
CA MET A 246 -0.91 -4.47 -30.69
C MET A 246 -1.60 -3.94 -31.94
#